data_AF-A0A183F7R3-F1
#
_entry.id   AF-A0A183F7R3-F1
#
_cell.length_a   1.000
_cell.length_b   1.000
_cell.length_c   1.000
_cell.angle_alpha   90.00
_cell.angle_beta   90.00
_cell.angle_gamma   90.00
#
_symmetry.space_group_name_H-M   'P 1'
#
loop_
_entity.id
_entity.type
_entity.pdbx_description
1 polymer ?
#
loop_
_entity_poly.entity_id
_entity_poly.type
_entity_poly.pdbx_seq_one_letter_code
_entity_poly.pdbx_strand_id
1 'polypeptide(L)'
;MLDEVGLSMQIEPLQNAINKLEKKIEQLGMVHQQGIEMLNFKLQSYERVFETLLQRTQPKSNCVFCSYEDNKDGHPTGRCCRFPDAVARAVQANVLQLCNKCLQQKHDEDCGFRISSNSTSGFTTSTTTHPPSSTTSAWEAAVSQPERCDRILQYLFTLICPARPR
;
A
#
# COMPACT_ATOMS: atom_id res chain seq x y z
N MET A 1 -24.87 -9.57 74.15
CA MET A 1 -23.50 -9.31 73.66
C MET A 1 -23.20 -10.42 72.67
N LEU A 2 -23.24 -10.12 71.37
CA LEU A 2 -22.70 -11.05 70.38
C LEU A 2 -21.19 -11.14 70.64
N ASP A 3 -20.69 -12.35 70.80
CA ASP A 3 -19.28 -12.57 71.11
C ASP A 3 -18.41 -12.10 69.93
N GLU A 4 -17.23 -11.54 70.22
CA GLU A 4 -16.24 -11.16 69.20
C GLU A 4 -15.90 -12.33 68.28
N VAL A 5 -16.04 -13.56 68.78
CA VAL A 5 -15.77 -14.81 68.07
C VAL A 5 -16.80 -15.05 66.95
N GLY A 6 -18.08 -14.75 67.17
CA GLY A 6 -19.14 -14.87 66.16
C GLY A 6 -19.06 -13.81 65.06
N LEU A 7 -18.55 -12.62 65.37
CA LEU A 7 -18.25 -11.59 64.38
C LEU A 7 -17.03 -11.98 63.52
N SER A 8 -15.96 -12.48 64.16
CA SER A 8 -14.76 -12.99 63.48
C SER A 8 -15.09 -14.11 62.48
N MET A 9 -15.98 -15.03 62.84
CA MET A 9 -16.40 -16.14 61.97
C MET A 9 -17.17 -15.69 60.72
N GLN A 10 -17.81 -14.51 60.74
CA GLN A 10 -18.55 -13.98 59.58
C GLN A 10 -17.72 -13.04 58.69
N ILE A 11 -16.67 -12.42 59.24
CA ILE A 11 -15.81 -11.47 58.52
C ILE A 11 -14.83 -12.19 57.58
N GLU A 12 -14.26 -13.33 58.01
CA GLU A 12 -13.26 -14.06 57.23
C GLU A 12 -13.78 -14.53 55.84
N PRO A 13 -15.00 -15.09 55.71
CA PRO A 13 -15.56 -15.44 54.40
C PRO A 13 -15.78 -14.24 53.48
N LEU A 14 -16.20 -13.09 54.04
CA LEU A 14 -16.38 -11.84 53.28
C LEU A 14 -15.04 -11.32 52.76
N GLN A 15 -14.00 -11.33 53.60
CA GLN A 15 -12.68 -10.87 53.22
C GLN A 15 -12.06 -11.75 52.13
N ASN A 16 -12.26 -13.06 52.19
CA ASN A 16 -11.83 -13.97 51.13
C ASN A 16 -12.58 -13.72 49.81
N ALA A 17 -13.88 -13.43 49.87
CA ALA A 17 -14.67 -13.08 48.69
C ALA A 17 -14.19 -11.77 48.04
N ILE A 18 -13.87 -10.75 48.84
CA ILE A 18 -13.32 -9.47 48.38
C ILE A 18 -11.98 -9.70 47.67
N ASN A 19 -11.04 -10.40 48.30
CA ASN A 19 -9.74 -10.71 47.71
C ASN A 19 -9.87 -11.50 46.39
N LYS A 20 -10.87 -12.37 46.30
CA LYS A 20 -11.16 -13.12 45.06
C LYS A 20 -11.73 -12.23 43.96
N LEU A 21 -12.56 -11.25 44.31
CA LEU A 21 -13.07 -10.25 43.36
C LEU A 21 -11.95 -9.32 42.87
N GLU A 22 -11.08 -8.84 43.75
CA GLU A 22 -9.91 -8.02 43.39
C GLU A 22 -9.04 -8.73 42.36
N LYS A 23 -8.67 -9.99 42.61
CA LYS A 23 -7.91 -10.81 41.64
C LYS A 23 -8.61 -10.96 40.30
N LYS A 24 -9.95 -11.10 40.29
CA LYS A 24 -10.72 -11.20 39.05
C LYS A 24 -10.75 -9.87 38.29
N ILE A 25 -10.81 -8.75 39.00
CA ILE A 25 -10.76 -7.40 38.40
C ILE A 25 -9.39 -7.16 37.78
N GLU A 26 -8.30 -7.54 38.46
CA GLU A 26 -6.94 -7.46 37.89
C GLU A 26 -6.80 -8.32 36.63
N GLN A 27 -7.27 -9.56 36.68
CA GLN A 27 -7.28 -10.45 35.52
C GLN A 27 -8.09 -9.89 34.35
N LEU A 28 -9.27 -9.33 34.64
CA LEU A 28 -10.10 -8.67 33.64
C LEU A 28 -9.35 -7.48 33.03
N GLY A 29 -8.69 -6.65 33.84
CA GLY A 29 -7.87 -5.54 33.37
C GLY A 29 -6.78 -5.98 32.40
N MET A 30 -6.06 -7.07 32.71
CA MET A 30 -5.03 -7.62 31.83
C MET A 30 -5.59 -8.10 30.48
N VAL A 31 -6.72 -8.84 30.49
CA VAL A 31 -7.36 -9.33 29.26
C VAL A 31 -7.86 -8.17 28.40
N HIS A 32 -8.45 -7.15 29.03
CA HIS A 32 -8.89 -5.95 28.31
C HIS A 32 -7.71 -5.20 27.70
N GLN A 33 -6.61 -5.02 28.43
CA GLN A 33 -5.42 -4.35 27.93
C GLN A 33 -4.83 -5.08 26.70
N GLN A 34 -4.72 -6.41 26.77
CA GLN A 34 -4.28 -7.23 25.63
C GLN A 34 -5.23 -7.10 24.43
N GLY A 35 -6.54 -7.07 24.68
CA GLY A 35 -7.54 -6.84 23.64
C GLY A 35 -7.39 -5.50 22.95
N ILE A 36 -7.14 -4.43 23.71
CA ILE A 36 -6.89 -3.08 23.21
C ILE A 36 -5.61 -3.04 22.37
N GLU A 37 -4.53 -3.63 22.83
CA GLU A 37 -3.25 -3.70 22.10
C GLU A 37 -3.40 -4.45 20.78
N MET A 38 -4.11 -5.58 20.78
CA MET A 38 -4.41 -6.34 19.58
C MET A 38 -5.23 -5.54 18.57
N LEU A 39 -6.25 -4.80 19.04
CA LEU A 39 -7.06 -3.94 18.18
C LEU A 39 -6.25 -2.79 17.59
N ASN A 40 -5.41 -2.13 18.40
CA ASN A 40 -4.53 -1.07 17.93
C ASN A 40 -3.55 -1.58 16.88
N PHE A 41 -2.97 -2.77 17.08
CA PHE A 41 -2.09 -3.38 16.09
C PHE A 41 -2.81 -3.63 14.76
N LYS A 42 -4.02 -4.17 14.80
CA LYS A 42 -4.84 -4.39 13.60
C LYS A 42 -5.20 -3.09 12.90
N LEU A 43 -5.58 -2.05 13.66
CA LEU A 43 -5.92 -0.75 13.11
C LEU A 43 -4.73 -0.15 12.35
N GLN A 44 -3.55 -0.14 12.96
CA GLN A 44 -2.32 0.30 12.29
C GLN A 44 -1.99 -0.51 11.04
N SER A 45 -2.25 -1.83 11.07
CA SER A 45 -2.09 -2.67 9.88
C SER A 45 -3.04 -2.25 8.76
N TYR A 46 -4.31 -1.98 9.07
CA TYR A 46 -5.28 -1.54 8.08
C TYR A 46 -4.96 -0.16 7.53
N GLU A 47 -4.55 0.79 8.37
CA GLU A 47 -4.11 2.12 7.93
C GLU A 47 -3.01 2.05 6.87
N ARG A 48 -1.98 1.20 7.08
CA ARG A 48 -0.90 1.00 6.09
C ARG A 48 -1.42 0.42 4.77
N VAL A 49 -2.35 -0.53 4.84
CA VAL A 49 -2.95 -1.13 3.65
C VAL A 49 -3.77 -0.10 2.89
N PHE A 50 -4.59 0.69 3.59
CA PHE A 50 -5.40 1.74 2.97
C PHE A 50 -4.55 2.83 2.35
N GLU A 51 -3.49 3.29 3.02
CA GLU A 51 -2.55 4.26 2.45
C GLU A 51 -1.95 3.75 1.14
N THR A 52 -1.51 2.48 1.12
CA THR A 52 -0.98 1.84 -0.09
C THR A 52 -2.02 1.78 -1.20
N LEU A 53 -3.28 1.43 -0.88
CA LEU A 53 -4.36 1.38 -1.86
C LEU A 53 -4.70 2.76 -2.41
N LEU A 54 -4.71 3.79 -1.57
CA LEU A 54 -4.95 5.17 -2.00
C LEU A 54 -3.87 5.65 -2.97
N GLN A 55 -2.59 5.40 -2.65
CA GLN A 55 -1.48 5.77 -3.53
C GLN A 55 -1.52 5.05 -4.89
N ARG A 56 -1.94 3.77 -4.90
CA ARG A 56 -2.01 2.97 -6.13
C ARG A 56 -3.24 3.26 -6.99
N THR A 57 -4.37 3.60 -6.36
CA THR A 57 -5.63 3.88 -7.05
C THR A 57 -5.80 5.35 -7.42
N GLN A 58 -4.87 6.23 -7.00
CA GLN A 58 -4.89 7.63 -7.38
C GLN A 58 -4.96 7.76 -8.90
N PRO A 59 -5.95 8.49 -9.45
CA PRO A 59 -6.10 8.65 -10.89
C PRO A 59 -4.90 9.41 -11.45
N LYS A 60 -4.24 8.80 -12.44
CA LYS A 60 -3.11 9.40 -13.16
C LYS A 60 -3.55 9.81 -14.56
N SER A 61 -3.08 10.95 -15.02
CA SER A 61 -3.28 11.38 -16.41
C SER A 61 -2.41 10.56 -17.36
N ASN A 62 -2.92 10.29 -18.57
CA ASN A 62 -2.15 9.63 -19.64
C ASN A 62 -1.02 10.53 -20.18
N CYS A 63 -1.08 11.82 -19.90
CA CYS A 63 -0.09 12.83 -20.28
C CYS A 63 0.58 13.34 -19.03
N VAL A 64 1.89 13.14 -18.93
CA VAL A 64 2.71 13.55 -17.78
C VAL A 64 2.77 15.07 -17.59
N PHE A 65 2.43 15.84 -18.62
CA PHE A 65 2.42 17.32 -18.56
C PHE A 65 1.08 17.91 -18.11
N CYS A 66 0.00 17.13 -18.14
CA CYS A 66 -1.34 17.57 -17.78
C CYS A 66 -1.77 16.92 -16.46
N SER A 67 -2.56 17.63 -15.66
CA SER A 67 -3.26 17.01 -14.53
C SER A 67 -4.32 16.02 -15.03
N TYR A 68 -4.83 15.17 -14.13
CA TYR A 68 -5.95 14.27 -14.46
C TYR A 68 -7.19 15.06 -14.94
N GLU A 69 -7.47 16.21 -14.31
CA GLU A 69 -8.62 17.06 -14.66
C GLU A 69 -8.47 17.77 -16.01
N ASP A 70 -7.23 18.10 -16.40
CA ASP A 70 -6.91 18.73 -17.68
C ASP A 70 -6.91 17.73 -18.85
N ASN A 71 -6.62 16.46 -18.59
CA ASN A 71 -6.52 15.41 -19.61
C ASN A 71 -7.85 14.65 -19.80
N LYS A 72 -8.93 15.38 -20.08
CA LYS A 72 -10.28 14.79 -20.25
C LYS A 72 -10.41 13.93 -21.51
N ASP A 73 -9.64 14.23 -22.53
CA ASP A 73 -9.57 13.53 -23.81
C ASP A 73 -8.61 12.32 -23.78
N GLY A 74 -7.88 12.13 -22.68
CA GLY A 74 -7.02 10.97 -22.44
C GLY A 74 -5.80 10.90 -23.37
N HIS A 75 -5.33 12.03 -23.91
CA HIS A 75 -4.21 12.06 -24.83
C HIS A 75 -2.91 11.61 -24.14
N PRO A 76 -2.02 10.90 -24.87
CA PRO A 76 -0.68 10.59 -24.40
C PRO A 76 0.22 11.82 -24.48
N THR A 77 1.31 11.84 -23.71
CA THR A 77 2.26 12.96 -23.65
C THR A 77 2.74 13.47 -25.01
N GLY A 78 3.01 12.59 -25.97
CA GLY A 78 3.47 12.99 -27.30
C GLY A 78 2.45 13.75 -28.15
N ARG A 79 1.16 13.73 -27.77
CA ARG A 79 0.05 14.42 -28.44
C ARG A 79 -0.54 15.56 -27.60
N CYS A 80 0.18 16.03 -26.59
CA CYS A 80 -0.28 17.12 -25.74
C CYS A 80 -0.43 18.42 -26.54
N CYS A 81 -1.66 18.96 -26.60
CA CYS A 81 -1.95 20.19 -27.33
C CYS A 81 -1.33 21.45 -26.69
N ARG A 82 -1.07 21.44 -25.38
CA ARG A 82 -0.35 22.51 -24.66
C ARG A 82 1.13 22.58 -25.06
N PHE A 83 1.71 21.44 -25.45
CA PHE A 83 3.13 21.30 -25.79
C PHE A 83 3.28 20.54 -27.13
N PRO A 84 2.92 21.17 -28.26
CA PRO A 84 2.79 20.51 -29.55
C PRO A 84 4.14 20.12 -30.16
N ASP A 85 5.19 20.91 -29.92
CA ASP A 85 6.53 20.66 -30.46
C ASP A 85 7.45 19.94 -29.46
N ALA A 86 8.50 19.30 -29.99
CA ALA A 86 9.43 18.51 -29.19
C ALA A 86 10.25 19.36 -28.20
N VAL A 87 10.55 20.61 -28.56
CA VAL A 87 11.34 21.51 -27.72
C VAL A 87 10.52 21.94 -26.51
N ALA A 88 9.27 22.37 -26.71
CA ALA A 88 8.35 22.70 -25.63
C ALA A 88 8.14 21.53 -24.66
N ARG A 89 8.03 20.29 -25.18
CA ARG A 89 7.96 19.09 -24.33
C ARG A 89 9.23 18.85 -23.52
N ALA A 90 10.41 19.06 -24.11
CA ALA A 90 11.69 18.91 -23.41
C ALA A 90 11.87 19.99 -22.32
N VAL A 91 11.50 21.25 -22.62
CA VAL A 91 11.50 22.33 -21.64
C VAL A 91 10.56 22.00 -20.48
N GLN A 92 9.34 21.55 -20.77
CA GLN A 92 8.38 21.19 -19.73
C GLN A 92 8.84 19.97 -18.91
N ALA A 93 9.42 18.96 -19.54
CA ALA A 93 10.01 17.83 -18.83
C ALA A 93 11.12 18.29 -17.87
N ASN A 94 11.96 19.23 -18.28
CA ASN A 94 13.00 19.80 -17.42
C ASN A 94 12.41 20.61 -16.24
N VAL A 95 11.35 21.40 -16.49
CA VAL A 95 10.65 22.15 -15.43
C VAL A 95 10.07 21.19 -14.39
N LEU A 96 9.50 20.06 -14.81
CA LEU A 96 8.94 19.02 -13.94
C LEU A 96 10.00 18.09 -13.35
N GLN A 97 11.31 18.34 -13.56
CA GLN A 97 12.41 17.47 -13.14
C GLN A 97 12.19 16.01 -13.58
N LEU A 98 11.83 15.84 -14.85
CA LEU A 98 11.70 14.55 -15.51
C LEU A 98 12.90 14.28 -16.40
N CYS A 99 13.21 13.01 -16.59
CA CYS A 99 14.17 12.57 -17.60
C CYS A 99 13.62 12.85 -19.01
N ASN A 100 14.38 13.56 -19.83
CA ASN A 100 13.96 13.91 -21.20
C ASN A 100 13.80 12.71 -22.14
N LYS A 101 14.28 11.53 -21.76
CA LYS A 101 14.22 10.30 -22.57
C LYS A 101 13.03 9.41 -22.18
N CYS A 102 12.93 9.04 -20.91
CA CYS A 102 11.90 8.11 -20.42
C CYS A 102 10.69 8.80 -19.76
N LEU A 103 10.76 10.13 -19.53
CA LEU A 103 9.74 10.93 -18.85
C LEU A 103 9.39 10.47 -17.43
N GLN A 104 10.27 9.68 -16.80
CA GLN A 104 10.21 9.35 -15.38
C GLN A 104 10.91 10.42 -14.54
N GLN A 105 10.85 10.31 -13.21
CA GLN A 105 11.62 11.16 -12.31
C GLN A 105 13.08 11.26 -12.76
N LYS A 106 13.64 12.47 -12.70
CA LYS A 106 15.02 12.72 -13.10
C LYS A 106 15.98 11.79 -12.33
N HIS A 107 16.89 11.20 -13.07
CA HIS A 107 17.88 10.27 -12.58
C HIS A 107 19.21 10.54 -13.30
N ASP A 108 20.32 10.26 -12.62
CA ASP A 108 21.67 10.51 -13.15
C ASP A 108 22.17 9.34 -14.03
N GLU A 109 21.61 8.15 -13.84
CA GLU A 109 21.95 6.94 -14.60
C GLU A 109 21.39 6.99 -16.04
N ASP A 110 21.97 6.21 -16.96
CA ASP A 110 21.37 6.06 -18.28
C ASP A 110 20.01 5.34 -18.18
N CYS A 111 18.95 5.97 -18.68
CA CYS A 111 17.57 5.48 -18.61
C CYS A 111 17.34 4.14 -19.31
N GLY A 112 18.30 3.64 -20.09
CA GLY A 112 18.18 2.41 -20.87
C GLY A 112 17.10 2.47 -21.97
N PHE A 113 16.49 3.63 -22.21
CA PHE A 113 15.42 3.78 -23.20
C PHE A 113 16.02 3.69 -24.61
N ARG A 114 15.87 2.53 -25.24
CA ARG A 114 16.21 2.30 -26.64
C ARG A 114 14.98 2.58 -27.49
N ILE A 115 15.09 3.54 -28.40
CA ILE A 115 14.06 3.78 -29.41
C ILE A 115 14.00 2.53 -30.29
N SER A 116 12.90 1.77 -30.25
CA SER A 116 12.65 0.69 -31.20
C SER A 116 12.35 1.29 -32.57
N SER A 117 13.39 1.69 -33.30
CA SER A 117 13.28 1.91 -34.74
C SER A 117 13.14 0.55 -35.41
N ASN A 118 11.91 0.14 -35.72
CA ASN A 118 11.69 -0.95 -36.67
C ASN A 118 12.32 -0.56 -38.01
N SER A 119 13.52 -1.07 -38.30
CA SER A 119 14.02 -1.40 -39.64
C SER A 119 15.41 -2.05 -39.53
N THR A 120 15.51 -3.26 -40.09
CA THR A 120 16.70 -3.88 -40.69
C THR A 120 17.66 -4.67 -39.78
N SER A 121 17.36 -5.97 -39.70
CA SER A 121 18.25 -7.16 -39.73
C SER A 121 19.58 -7.18 -38.94
N GLY A 122 19.64 -8.11 -37.98
CA GLY A 122 20.66 -9.15 -37.94
C GLY A 122 21.99 -8.82 -37.27
N PHE A 123 22.16 -9.24 -36.00
CA PHE A 123 23.25 -10.12 -35.60
C PHE A 123 22.98 -10.71 -34.20
N THR A 124 23.12 -12.03 -34.09
CA THR A 124 23.22 -12.83 -32.86
C THR A 124 24.54 -12.48 -32.15
N THR A 125 24.86 -12.73 -30.88
CA THR A 125 24.65 -13.75 -29.84
C THR A 125 25.00 -13.01 -28.50
N SER A 126 24.70 -13.41 -27.26
CA SER A 126 24.99 -14.67 -26.59
C SER A 126 24.36 -14.65 -25.19
N THR A 127 23.84 -15.81 -24.82
CA THR A 127 23.44 -16.29 -23.50
C THR A 127 24.53 -16.15 -22.45
N THR A 128 24.19 -15.76 -21.21
CA THR A 128 24.79 -16.34 -19.98
C THR A 128 23.78 -16.27 -18.85
N THR A 129 23.32 -17.47 -18.48
CA THR A 129 22.53 -17.83 -17.30
C THR A 129 23.39 -17.82 -16.04
N HIS A 130 22.87 -17.27 -14.93
CA HIS A 130 23.17 -17.78 -13.58
C HIS A 130 21.92 -17.63 -12.68
N PRO A 131 21.61 -18.63 -11.83
CA PRO A 131 20.49 -18.56 -10.89
C PRO A 131 20.96 -18.04 -9.51
N PRO A 132 20.05 -17.54 -8.66
CA PRO A 132 20.26 -17.63 -7.23
C PRO A 132 19.19 -18.50 -6.58
N SER A 133 19.67 -19.57 -5.97
CA SER A 133 19.02 -20.32 -4.91
C SER A 133 19.16 -19.56 -3.58
N SER A 134 18.06 -19.18 -2.93
CA SER A 134 17.89 -19.29 -1.47
C SER A 134 16.47 -18.92 -1.05
N THR A 135 15.96 -19.75 -0.15
CA THR A 135 14.71 -19.72 0.60
C THR A 135 14.24 -18.33 1.05
N THR A 136 13.16 -17.84 0.44
CA THR A 136 12.27 -16.83 1.04
C THR A 136 10.96 -17.49 1.44
N SER A 137 10.55 -17.17 2.66
CA SER A 137 9.38 -17.72 3.34
C SER A 137 8.07 -17.43 2.58
N ALA A 138 7.08 -18.31 2.74
CA ALA A 138 5.83 -18.32 1.96
C ALA A 138 4.98 -17.02 2.02
N TRP A 139 5.29 -16.08 2.93
CA TRP A 139 4.58 -14.80 3.03
C TRP A 139 5.21 -13.69 2.17
N GLU A 140 6.53 -13.70 1.90
CA GLU A 140 7.18 -12.74 0.98
C GLU A 140 6.79 -12.99 -0.48
N ALA A 141 6.48 -14.25 -0.84
CA ALA A 141 6.01 -14.62 -2.17
C ALA A 141 4.59 -14.08 -2.48
N ALA A 142 3.77 -13.79 -1.46
CA ALA A 142 2.41 -13.30 -1.66
C ALA A 142 2.36 -11.79 -1.95
N VAL A 143 3.36 -11.03 -1.49
CA VAL A 143 3.44 -9.57 -1.68
C VAL A 143 4.06 -9.19 -3.03
N SER A 144 4.85 -10.10 -3.63
CA SER A 144 5.54 -9.89 -4.92
C SER A 144 4.80 -10.43 -6.15
N GLN A 145 3.53 -10.81 -6.05
CA GLN A 145 2.73 -11.24 -7.21
C GLN A 145 1.83 -10.10 -7.73
N PRO A 146 2.27 -9.33 -8.76
CA PRO A 146 1.46 -8.26 -9.33
C PRO A 146 0.11 -8.76 -9.90
N GLU A 147 0.08 -9.97 -10.43
CA GLU A 147 -1.11 -10.62 -11.04
C GLU A 147 -2.27 -10.83 -10.06
N ARG A 148 -2.01 -11.00 -8.75
CA ARG A 148 -3.06 -11.18 -7.73
C ARG A 148 -3.59 -9.85 -7.18
N CYS A 149 -2.75 -8.82 -7.12
CA CYS A 149 -3.20 -7.46 -6.80
C CYS A 149 -4.19 -6.95 -7.84
N ASP A 150 -3.97 -7.26 -9.12
CA ASP A 150 -4.86 -6.80 -10.20
C ASP A 150 -6.28 -7.35 -10.09
N ARG A 151 -6.46 -8.60 -9.63
CA ARG A 151 -7.82 -9.16 -9.45
C ARG A 151 -8.59 -8.53 -8.29
N ILE A 152 -7.92 -8.29 -7.15
CA ILE A 152 -8.56 -7.65 -5.99
C ILE A 152 -8.85 -6.17 -6.30
N LEU A 153 -7.92 -5.48 -6.96
CA LEU A 153 -8.11 -4.11 -7.41
C LEU A 153 -9.20 -4.01 -8.49
N GLN A 154 -9.29 -4.94 -9.45
CA GLN A 154 -10.39 -5.00 -10.41
C GLN A 154 -11.75 -5.22 -9.74
N TYR A 155 -11.81 -6.10 -8.74
CA TYR A 155 -13.04 -6.37 -7.99
C TYR A 155 -13.49 -5.16 -7.16
N LEU A 156 -12.54 -4.46 -6.51
CA LEU A 156 -12.83 -3.23 -5.78
C LEU A 156 -13.19 -2.07 -6.73
N PHE A 157 -12.53 -1.96 -7.88
CA PHE A 157 -12.82 -0.93 -8.88
C PHE A 157 -14.22 -1.09 -9.48
N THR A 158 -14.69 -2.33 -9.69
CA THR A 158 -16.06 -2.61 -10.15
C THR A 158 -17.11 -2.36 -9.07
N LEU A 159 -16.77 -2.49 -7.78
CA LEU A 159 -17.68 -2.19 -6.67
C LEU A 159 -17.80 -0.70 -6.36
N ILE A 160 -16.73 0.07 -6.56
CA ILE A 160 -16.66 1.49 -6.19
C ILE A 160 -17.09 2.41 -7.35
N CYS A 161 -16.84 2.02 -8.61
CA CYS A 161 -17.22 2.79 -9.79
C CYS A 161 -18.33 2.06 -10.58
N PRO A 162 -19.62 2.20 -10.22
CA PRO A 162 -20.69 1.73 -11.09
C PRO A 162 -20.58 2.49 -12.41
N ALA A 163 -20.45 1.73 -13.51
CA ALA A 163 -20.23 2.24 -14.85
C ALA A 163 -21.17 3.42 -15.17
N ARG A 164 -20.59 4.55 -15.56
CA ARG A 164 -21.34 5.61 -16.26
C ARG A 164 -21.83 5.01 -17.58
N PRO A 165 -23.15 4.95 -17.86
CA PRO A 165 -23.62 4.52 -19.17
C PRO A 165 -23.13 5.52 -20.23
N ARG A 166 -22.68 4.97 -21.37
CA ARG A 166 -22.36 5.74 -22.59
C ARG A 166 -23.62 6.31 -23.21
#